data_AF-A0A8C9GZW9-F1
#
_entry.id   AF-A0A8C9GZW9-F1
#
_cell.length_a   1.000
_cell.length_b   1.000
_cell.length_c   1.000
_cell.angle_alpha   90.00
_cell.angle_beta   90.00
_cell.angle_gamma   90.00
#
_symmetry.space_group_name_H-M   'P 1'
#
loop_
_entity.id
_entity.type
_entity.pdbx_description
1 polymer ?
#
loop_
_entity_poly.entity_id
_entity_poly.type
_entity_poly.pdbx_seq_one_letter_code
_entity_poly.pdbx_strand_id
1 'polypeptide(L)'
;MVHLTPEEKTAVSALWGKVNVDAVGGEALGRLLVVYPWTQRFFESFGDLSSPAAVMGNPKVKAHGKKVLGAFSDGLAHLDNLKGTFSQLSELHCDKLHVDPENFRLLGNVLVCVLAHHFGKEFTPQVQAAYQKVVAGVANALAHKYH
;
A
#
# COMPACT_ATOMS: atom_id res chain seq x y z
N MET A 1 9.48 -11.79 -9.16
CA MET A 1 8.36 -12.62 -8.70
C MET A 1 8.43 -12.66 -7.18
N VAL A 2 7.33 -12.51 -6.47
CA VAL A 2 7.35 -12.74 -5.01
C VAL A 2 7.18 -14.22 -4.81
N HIS A 3 8.12 -14.84 -4.13
CA HIS A 3 8.02 -16.25 -3.79
C HIS A 3 7.34 -16.36 -2.42
N LEU A 4 6.05 -16.72 -2.45
CA LEU A 4 5.28 -17.14 -1.29
C LEU A 4 5.06 -18.65 -1.33
N THR A 5 5.15 -19.32 -0.18
CA THR A 5 4.70 -20.72 -0.08
C THR A 5 3.16 -20.79 -0.20
N PRO A 6 2.57 -21.96 -0.49
CA PRO A 6 1.12 -22.13 -0.47
C PRO A 6 0.48 -21.66 0.84
N GLU A 7 1.11 -21.95 1.98
CA GLU A 7 0.64 -21.57 3.31
C GLU A 7 0.66 -20.05 3.49
N GLU A 8 1.71 -19.38 3.00
CA GLU A 8 1.80 -17.91 3.04
C GLU A 8 0.74 -17.26 2.15
N LYS A 9 0.48 -17.81 0.96
CA LYS A 9 -0.60 -17.35 0.07
C LYS A 9 -1.96 -17.49 0.75
N THR A 10 -2.23 -18.65 1.35
CA THR A 10 -3.48 -18.89 2.09
C THR A 10 -3.63 -17.92 3.27
N ALA A 11 -2.57 -17.70 4.04
CA ALA A 11 -2.59 -16.80 5.19
C ALA A 11 -2.88 -15.34 4.79
N VAL A 12 -2.23 -14.86 3.72
CA VAL A 12 -2.46 -13.53 3.17
C VAL A 12 -3.90 -13.38 2.68
N SER A 13 -4.39 -14.32 1.86
CA SER A 13 -5.76 -14.26 1.34
C SER A 13 -6.82 -14.36 2.44
N ALA A 14 -6.59 -15.20 3.45
CA ALA A 14 -7.52 -15.38 4.57
C ALA A 14 -7.65 -14.11 5.43
N LEU A 15 -6.53 -13.43 5.73
CA LEU A 15 -6.57 -12.16 6.45
C LEU A 15 -7.17 -11.06 5.55
N TRP A 16 -6.76 -10.98 4.28
CA TRP A 16 -7.25 -9.97 3.35
C TRP A 16 -8.76 -10.03 3.14
N GLY A 17 -9.35 -11.22 3.17
CA GLY A 17 -10.82 -11.40 3.11
C GLY A 17 -11.59 -10.71 4.26
N LYS A 18 -10.91 -10.32 5.34
CA LYS A 18 -11.48 -9.57 6.47
C LYS A 18 -11.19 -8.07 6.41
N VAL A 19 -10.36 -7.62 5.47
CA VAL A 19 -9.93 -6.22 5.37
C VAL A 19 -11.06 -5.35 4.82
N ASN A 20 -11.42 -4.31 5.56
CA ASN A 20 -12.21 -3.21 5.01
C ASN A 20 -11.30 -2.30 4.19
N VAL A 21 -11.27 -2.52 2.88
CA VAL A 21 -10.41 -1.81 1.91
C VAL A 21 -10.57 -0.29 1.99
N ASP A 22 -11.80 0.20 2.20
CA ASP A 22 -12.08 1.62 2.26
C ASP A 22 -11.47 2.26 3.51
N ALA A 23 -11.65 1.62 4.67
CA ALA A 23 -11.16 2.13 5.94
C ALA A 23 -9.62 2.01 6.05
N VAL A 24 -9.09 0.82 5.78
CA VAL A 24 -7.64 0.54 5.86
C VAL A 24 -6.88 1.37 4.82
N GLY A 25 -7.48 1.61 3.65
CA GLY A 25 -6.82 2.37 2.59
C GLY A 25 -6.68 3.84 2.92
N GLY A 26 -7.76 4.45 3.41
CA GLY A 26 -7.71 5.82 3.91
C GLY A 26 -6.73 5.98 5.07
N GLU A 27 -6.69 5.02 6.00
CA GLU A 27 -5.77 5.06 7.12
C GLU A 27 -4.30 4.89 6.71
N ALA A 28 -4.00 3.95 5.82
CA ALA A 28 -2.62 3.72 5.35
C ALA A 28 -2.08 4.93 4.59
N LEU A 29 -2.85 5.53 3.68
CA LEU A 29 -2.42 6.73 2.99
C LEU A 29 -2.30 7.93 3.95
N GLY A 30 -3.28 8.11 4.85
CA GLY A 30 -3.22 9.18 5.84
C GLY A 30 -1.97 9.08 6.73
N ARG A 31 -1.65 7.88 7.23
CA ARG A 31 -0.44 7.64 8.02
C ARG A 31 0.85 7.86 7.24
N LEU A 32 0.91 7.50 5.95
CA LEU A 32 2.06 7.82 5.08
C LEU A 32 2.30 9.33 5.06
N LEU A 33 1.25 10.12 4.80
CA LEU A 33 1.35 11.58 4.70
C LEU A 33 1.70 12.26 6.04
N VAL A 34 1.34 11.65 7.18
CA VAL A 34 1.68 12.16 8.51
C VAL A 34 3.09 11.76 8.94
N VAL A 35 3.46 10.49 8.80
CA VAL A 35 4.75 9.96 9.26
C VAL A 35 5.89 10.39 8.34
N TYR A 36 5.60 10.58 7.05
CA TYR A 36 6.57 10.96 6.02
C TYR A 36 6.10 12.23 5.28
N PRO A 37 6.16 13.42 5.91
CA PRO A 37 5.49 14.62 5.40
C PRO A 37 5.94 15.08 4.01
N TRP A 38 7.16 14.73 3.57
CA TRP A 38 7.63 15.04 2.22
C TRP A 38 6.77 14.41 1.12
N THR A 39 6.03 13.33 1.44
CA THR A 39 5.11 12.69 0.50
C THR A 39 3.89 13.55 0.18
N GLN A 40 3.58 14.56 0.99
CA GLN A 40 2.46 15.48 0.75
C GLN A 40 2.62 16.31 -0.53
N ARG A 41 3.86 16.51 -1.01
CA ARG A 41 4.15 17.24 -2.27
C ARG A 41 3.43 16.66 -3.49
N PHE A 42 3.08 15.37 -3.47
CA PHE A 42 2.39 14.71 -4.57
C PHE A 42 0.87 14.94 -4.55
N PHE A 43 0.35 15.59 -3.50
CA PHE A 43 -1.07 15.70 -3.20
C PHE A 43 -1.54 17.15 -2.99
N GLU A 44 -0.88 18.14 -3.60
CA GLU A 44 -1.24 19.57 -3.47
C GLU A 44 -2.71 19.85 -3.80
N SER A 45 -3.28 19.13 -4.77
CA SER A 45 -4.69 19.24 -5.15
C SER A 45 -5.69 18.69 -4.12
N PHE A 46 -5.20 18.06 -3.05
CA PHE A 46 -6.06 17.43 -2.03
C PHE A 46 -6.55 18.43 -0.98
N GLY A 47 -6.08 19.68 -1.02
CA GLY A 47 -6.49 20.73 -0.09
C GLY A 47 -5.68 20.68 1.20
N ASP A 48 -6.34 20.88 2.34
CA ASP A 48 -5.65 20.97 3.63
C ASP A 48 -5.06 19.62 4.07
N LEU A 49 -3.74 19.62 4.24
CA LEU A 49 -2.90 18.53 4.78
C LEU A 49 -1.98 19.04 5.91
N SER A 50 -2.26 20.22 6.48
CA SER A 50 -1.39 20.96 7.39
C SER A 50 -1.16 20.30 8.76
N SER A 51 -2.02 19.37 9.16
CA SER A 51 -1.95 18.69 10.45
C SER A 51 -2.42 17.24 10.34
N PRO A 52 -2.07 16.36 11.31
CA PRO A 52 -2.56 14.98 11.32
C PRO A 52 -4.09 14.89 11.29
N ALA A 53 -4.80 15.76 12.01
CA ALA A 53 -6.25 15.79 12.00
C ALA A 53 -6.81 16.19 10.62
N ALA A 54 -6.22 17.19 9.97
CA ALA A 54 -6.59 17.59 8.61
C ALA A 54 -6.36 16.44 7.62
N VAL A 55 -5.19 15.81 7.65
CA VAL A 55 -4.85 14.67 6.77
C VAL A 55 -5.81 13.49 6.97
N MET A 56 -6.02 13.05 8.22
CA MET A 56 -6.86 11.90 8.54
C MET A 56 -8.35 12.18 8.31
N GLY A 57 -8.77 13.45 8.39
CA GLY A 57 -10.12 13.91 8.07
C GLY A 57 -10.38 14.12 6.58
N ASN A 58 -9.33 14.25 5.76
CA ASN A 58 -9.44 14.70 4.37
C ASN A 58 -10.18 13.66 3.49
N PRO A 59 -11.30 14.03 2.84
CA PRO A 59 -12.09 13.10 2.03
C PRO A 59 -11.36 12.65 0.76
N LYS A 60 -10.50 13.48 0.16
CA LYS A 60 -9.70 13.11 -1.01
C LYS A 60 -8.60 12.13 -0.64
N VAL A 61 -7.98 12.26 0.55
CA VAL A 61 -7.04 11.27 1.09
C VAL A 61 -7.75 9.92 1.25
N LYS A 62 -8.93 9.88 1.89
CA LYS A 62 -9.69 8.64 2.05
C LYS A 62 -10.06 8.00 0.72
N ALA A 63 -10.57 8.78 -0.22
CA ALA A 63 -10.96 8.31 -1.55
C ALA A 63 -9.75 7.78 -2.35
N HIS A 64 -8.59 8.43 -2.25
CA HIS A 64 -7.39 7.96 -2.93
C HIS A 64 -6.81 6.72 -2.26
N GLY A 65 -6.77 6.67 -0.93
CA GLY A 65 -6.35 5.50 -0.16
C GLY A 65 -7.15 4.25 -0.52
N LYS A 66 -8.47 4.38 -0.71
CA LYS A 66 -9.33 3.31 -1.27
C LYS A 66 -8.84 2.83 -2.64
N LYS A 67 -8.53 3.74 -3.57
CA LYS A 67 -8.03 3.36 -4.91
C LYS A 67 -6.70 2.62 -4.82
N VAL A 68 -5.79 3.07 -3.95
CA VAL A 68 -4.49 2.44 -3.72
C VAL A 68 -4.66 1.01 -3.20
N LEU A 69 -5.52 0.78 -2.19
CA LEU A 69 -5.74 -0.58 -1.68
C LEU A 69 -6.61 -1.44 -2.62
N GLY A 70 -7.41 -0.83 -3.48
CA GLY A 70 -8.03 -1.52 -4.61
C GLY A 70 -6.96 -2.14 -5.53
N ALA A 71 -6.00 -1.33 -5.99
CA ALA A 71 -4.90 -1.83 -6.80
C ALA A 71 -4.02 -2.86 -6.06
N PHE A 72 -3.83 -2.70 -4.75
CA PHE A 72 -3.16 -3.71 -3.93
C PHE A 72 -3.92 -5.05 -3.91
N SER A 73 -5.26 -5.00 -3.81
CA SER A 73 -6.13 -6.19 -3.88
C SER A 73 -5.98 -6.91 -5.23
N ASP A 74 -5.90 -6.15 -6.33
CA ASP A 74 -5.63 -6.72 -7.66
C ASP A 74 -4.25 -7.40 -7.70
N GLY A 75 -3.25 -6.82 -7.04
CA GLY A 75 -1.94 -7.44 -6.85
C GLY A 75 -2.02 -8.77 -6.09
N LEU A 76 -2.80 -8.84 -5.02
CA LEU A 76 -3.01 -10.07 -4.24
C LEU A 76 -3.69 -11.18 -5.06
N ALA A 77 -4.58 -10.83 -5.98
CA ALA A 77 -5.18 -11.79 -6.90
C ALA A 77 -4.17 -12.32 -7.96
N HIS A 78 -3.02 -11.67 -8.12
CA HIS A 78 -2.01 -11.97 -9.15
C HIS A 78 -0.59 -12.02 -8.57
N LEU A 79 -0.40 -12.63 -7.40
CA LEU A 79 0.90 -12.67 -6.68
C LEU A 79 2.06 -13.23 -7.52
N ASP A 80 1.79 -14.14 -8.45
CA ASP A 80 2.79 -14.73 -9.33
C ASP A 80 3.15 -13.81 -10.53
N ASN A 81 2.37 -12.76 -10.80
CA ASN A 81 2.57 -11.81 -11.92
C ASN A 81 2.48 -10.33 -11.52
N LEU A 82 3.00 -9.95 -10.35
CA LEU A 82 2.93 -8.55 -9.90
C LEU A 82 3.50 -7.54 -10.89
N LYS A 83 4.58 -7.88 -11.61
CA LYS A 83 5.19 -6.98 -12.60
C LYS A 83 4.23 -6.67 -13.76
N GLY A 84 3.52 -7.68 -14.26
CA GLY A 84 2.51 -7.48 -15.30
C GLY A 84 1.34 -6.65 -14.77
N THR A 85 0.83 -7.03 -13.58
CA THR A 85 -0.31 -6.36 -12.94
C THR A 85 -0.05 -4.88 -12.66
N PHE A 86 1.15 -4.53 -12.20
CA PHE A 86 1.49 -3.15 -11.84
C PHE A 86 2.19 -2.34 -12.95
N SER A 87 2.36 -2.89 -14.17
CA SER A 87 3.16 -2.22 -15.23
C SER A 87 2.66 -0.81 -15.56
N GLN A 88 1.36 -0.63 -15.76
CA GLN A 88 0.78 0.69 -16.09
C GLN A 88 0.91 1.67 -14.93
N LEU A 89 0.78 1.19 -13.69
CA LEU A 89 0.98 2.02 -12.50
C LEU A 89 2.45 2.38 -12.31
N SER A 90 3.38 1.48 -12.65
CA SER A 90 4.82 1.75 -12.62
C SER A 90 5.18 2.91 -13.55
N GLU A 91 4.72 2.85 -14.81
CA GLU A 91 4.91 3.94 -15.79
C GLU A 91 4.27 5.25 -15.33
N LEU A 92 3.04 5.21 -14.81
CA LEU A 92 2.37 6.39 -14.28
C LEU A 92 3.19 7.07 -13.17
N HIS A 93 3.64 6.29 -12.18
CA HIS A 93 4.34 6.84 -11.02
C HIS A 93 5.76 7.29 -11.35
N CYS A 94 6.40 6.66 -12.35
CA CYS A 94 7.69 7.08 -12.89
C CYS A 94 7.56 8.35 -13.75
N ASP A 95 6.91 8.22 -14.91
CA ASP A 95 7.04 9.19 -16.01
C ASP A 95 6.19 10.44 -15.83
N LYS A 96 5.10 10.34 -15.05
CA LYS A 96 4.17 11.46 -14.84
C LYS A 96 4.26 12.02 -13.43
N LEU A 97 4.21 11.15 -12.43
CA LEU A 97 4.16 11.59 -11.03
C LEU A 97 5.54 11.78 -10.41
N HIS A 98 6.61 11.25 -11.03
CA HIS A 98 7.99 11.37 -10.57
C HIS A 98 8.15 11.01 -9.08
N VAL A 99 7.46 9.94 -8.66
CA VAL A 99 7.49 9.44 -7.28
C VAL A 99 8.75 8.64 -7.07
N ASP A 100 9.61 9.03 -6.13
CA ASP A 100 10.79 8.24 -5.78
C ASP A 100 10.37 6.82 -5.33
N PRO A 101 10.96 5.75 -5.90
CA PRO A 101 10.63 4.36 -5.57
C PRO A 101 10.67 4.00 -4.08
N GLU A 102 11.49 4.68 -3.28
CA GLU A 102 11.58 4.41 -1.84
C GLU A 102 10.24 4.66 -1.14
N ASN A 103 9.43 5.60 -1.65
CA ASN A 103 8.12 5.89 -1.07
C ASN A 103 7.14 4.70 -1.20
N PHE A 104 7.34 3.79 -2.17
CA PHE A 104 6.54 2.56 -2.24
C PHE A 104 6.84 1.61 -1.09
N ARG A 105 8.11 1.50 -0.68
CA ARG A 105 8.50 0.71 0.50
C ARG A 105 7.94 1.33 1.77
N LEU A 106 7.99 2.65 1.90
CA LEU A 106 7.41 3.36 3.05
C LEU A 106 5.91 3.10 3.20
N LEU A 107 5.15 3.22 2.11
CA LEU A 107 3.72 2.89 2.11
C LEU A 107 3.47 1.41 2.45
N GLY A 108 4.28 0.50 1.90
CA GLY A 108 4.21 -0.92 2.25
C GLY A 108 4.39 -1.19 3.74
N ASN A 109 5.39 -0.55 4.36
CA ASN A 109 5.63 -0.65 5.81
C ASN A 109 4.47 -0.08 6.63
N VAL A 110 3.93 1.08 6.21
CA VAL A 110 2.76 1.69 6.86
C VAL A 110 1.56 0.76 6.78
N LEU A 111 1.30 0.13 5.63
CA LEU A 111 0.21 -0.83 5.48
C LEU A 111 0.36 -2.02 6.44
N VAL A 112 1.57 -2.58 6.58
CA VAL A 112 1.82 -3.66 7.56
C VAL A 112 1.50 -3.22 8.98
N CYS A 113 1.88 -1.99 9.37
CA CYS A 113 1.53 -1.44 10.69
C CYS A 113 0.01 -1.25 10.87
N VAL A 114 -0.70 -0.80 9.84
CA VAL A 114 -2.17 -0.65 9.88
C VAL A 114 -2.85 -2.01 9.99
N LEU A 115 -2.41 -3.03 9.24
CA LEU A 115 -2.95 -4.38 9.36
C LEU A 115 -2.72 -4.94 10.78
N ALA A 116 -1.53 -4.75 11.35
CA ALA A 116 -1.26 -5.12 12.73
C ALA A 116 -2.19 -4.40 13.73
N HIS A 117 -2.48 -3.12 13.50
CA HIS A 117 -3.40 -2.34 14.34
C HIS A 117 -4.83 -2.88 14.30
N HIS A 118 -5.34 -3.23 13.11
CA HIS A 118 -6.72 -3.70 12.92
C HIS A 118 -6.93 -5.15 13.37
N PHE A 119 -5.94 -6.02 13.19
CA PHE A 119 -6.10 -7.46 13.42
C PHE A 119 -5.45 -7.98 14.70
N GLY A 120 -4.63 -7.17 15.38
CA GLY A 120 -4.06 -7.48 16.69
C GLY A 120 -3.46 -8.88 16.75
N LYS A 121 -4.07 -9.76 17.55
CA LYS A 121 -3.59 -11.16 17.75
C LYS A 121 -3.70 -12.04 16.50
N GLU A 122 -4.59 -11.71 15.56
CA GLU A 122 -4.71 -12.43 14.29
C GLU A 122 -3.55 -12.12 13.33
N PHE A 123 -2.88 -10.96 13.50
CA PHE A 123 -1.70 -10.59 12.74
C PHE A 123 -0.43 -11.19 13.37
N THR A 124 -0.35 -12.52 13.34
CA THR A 124 0.77 -13.27 13.93
C THR A 124 2.10 -12.94 13.23
N PRO A 125 3.26 -13.25 13.85
CA PRO A 125 4.56 -13.05 13.21
C PRO A 125 4.69 -13.71 11.84
N GLN A 126 4.06 -14.88 11.64
CA GLN A 126 4.05 -15.59 10.37
C GLN A 126 3.21 -14.85 9.31
N VAL A 127 2.04 -14.34 9.69
CA VAL A 127 1.20 -13.51 8.81
C VAL A 127 1.92 -12.21 8.45
N GLN A 128 2.54 -11.56 9.44
CA GLN A 128 3.35 -10.36 9.21
C GLN A 128 4.50 -10.63 8.23
N ALA A 129 5.23 -11.74 8.39
CA ALA A 129 6.31 -12.11 7.47
C ALA A 129 5.80 -12.31 6.03
N ALA A 130 4.65 -12.96 5.87
CA ALA A 130 4.02 -13.12 4.56
C ALA A 130 3.64 -11.77 3.94
N TYR A 131 3.00 -10.86 4.70
CA TYR A 131 2.68 -9.52 4.22
C TYR A 131 3.92 -8.67 3.91
N GLN A 132 5.00 -8.82 4.68
CA GLN A 132 6.27 -8.15 4.39
C GLN A 132 6.83 -8.56 3.02
N LYS A 133 6.77 -9.86 2.68
CA LYS A 133 7.14 -10.33 1.33
C LYS A 133 6.25 -9.71 0.24
N VAL A 134 4.94 -9.66 0.48
CA VAL A 134 3.97 -9.08 -0.48
C VAL A 134 4.25 -7.61 -0.72
N VAL A 135 4.32 -6.78 0.32
CA VAL A 135 4.49 -5.33 0.16
C VAL A 135 5.84 -4.99 -0.47
N ALA A 136 6.91 -5.74 -0.15
CA ALA A 136 8.19 -5.61 -0.83
C ALA A 136 8.10 -5.98 -2.31
N GLY A 137 7.35 -7.02 -2.63
CA GLY A 137 7.03 -7.43 -3.99
C GLY A 137 6.30 -6.40 -4.82
N VAL A 138 5.24 -5.82 -4.24
CA VAL A 138 4.46 -4.75 -4.86
C VAL A 138 5.32 -3.52 -5.08
N ALA A 139 6.13 -3.12 -4.09
CA ALA A 139 7.07 -2.01 -4.24
C ALA A 139 8.07 -2.26 -5.39
N ASN A 140 8.66 -3.46 -5.46
CA ASN A 140 9.57 -3.84 -6.54
C ASN A 140 8.88 -3.85 -7.92
N ALA A 141 7.60 -4.25 -7.98
CA ALA A 141 6.83 -4.24 -9.22
C ALA A 141 6.50 -2.82 -9.67
N LEU A 142 6.11 -1.94 -8.75
CA LEU A 142 5.87 -0.52 -9.01
C LEU A 142 7.14 0.23 -9.41
N ALA A 143 8.31 -0.18 -8.93
CA ALA A 143 9.60 0.38 -9.31
C ALA A 143 10.17 -0.17 -10.63
N HIS A 144 9.52 -1.16 -11.26
CA HIS A 144 10.17 -1.93 -12.33
C HIS A 144 10.45 -1.14 -13.62
N LYS A 145 9.65 -0.11 -13.94
CA LYS A 145 9.78 0.71 -15.16
C LYS A 145 10.55 2.02 -14.96
N TYR A 146 11.16 2.21 -13.79
CA TYR A 146 12.00 3.37 -13.50
C TYR A 146 13.33 3.22 -14.24
N HIS A 147 13.66 4.20 -15.09
CA HIS A 147 14.83 4.21 -15.98
C HIS A 147 15.62 5.51 -15.83
#